data_AF-A0A151JPT7-F1
#
_entry.id   AF-A0A151JPT7-F1
#
_cell.length_a   1.000
_cell.length_b   1.000
_cell.length_c   1.000
_cell.angle_alpha   90.00
_cell.angle_beta   90.00
_cell.angle_gamma   90.00
#
_symmetry.space_group_name_H-M   'P 1'
#
loop_
_entity.id
_entity.type
_entity.pdbx_description
1 polymer ?
#
loop_
_entity_poly.entity_id
_entity_poly.type
_entity_poly.pdbx_seq_one_letter_code
_entity_poly.pdbx_strand_id
1 'polypeptide(L)' 'VNHAENFVNPRTSVHTQNIERLWRDMKGVLPRYGTSKVHYEHYLAEFMFKRNYPLQERIDIFFDIMARFYSPYRDQ' A
#
# COMPACT_ATOMS: atom_id res chain seq x y z
N VAL A 1 -0.90 -26.42 -18.19
CA VAL A 1 -1.27 -25.03 -17.85
C VAL A 1 -0.71 -24.15 -18.98
N ASN A 2 -1.56 -23.45 -19.73
CA ASN A 2 -1.10 -22.58 -20.83
C ASN A 2 -0.54 -21.28 -20.24
N HIS A 3 0.78 -21.11 -20.29
CA HIS A 3 1.50 -19.94 -19.78
C HIS A 3 1.70 -18.84 -20.85
N ALA A 4 0.80 -18.72 -21.83
CA ALA A 4 0.97 -17.77 -22.94
C ALA A 4 0.00 -16.57 -22.89
N GLU A 5 -1.20 -16.71 -22.30
CA GLU A 5 -2.31 -15.81 -22.66
C GLU A 5 -2.69 -14.74 -21.64
N ASN A 6 -2.08 -14.66 -20.45
CA ASN A 6 -2.56 -13.72 -19.40
C ASN A 6 -1.47 -13.02 -18.57
N PHE A 7 -0.26 -12.86 -19.09
CA PHE A 7 0.82 -12.14 -18.38
C PHE A 7 0.61 -10.63 -18.30
N VAL A 8 -0.12 -10.09 -19.28
CA VAL A 8 -0.43 -8.68 -19.45
C VAL A 8 -1.90 -8.62 -19.82
N ASN A 9 -2.70 -7.87 -19.06
CA ASN A 9 -4.09 -7.63 -19.46
C ASN A 9 -4.07 -6.87 -20.80
N PRO A 10 -4.63 -7.40 -21.90
CA PRO A 10 -4.49 -6.78 -23.22
C PRO A 10 -5.25 -5.43 -23.34
N ARG A 11 -6.19 -5.15 -22.43
CA ARG A 11 -6.98 -3.92 -22.42
C ARG A 11 -6.37 -2.82 -21.55
N THR A 12 -5.72 -3.19 -20.45
CA THR A 12 -5.17 -2.23 -19.47
C THR A 12 -3.64 -2.23 -19.41
N SER A 13 -2.99 -3.15 -20.12
CA SER A 13 -1.55 -3.44 -20.05
C SER A 13 -1.03 -3.75 -18.64
N VAL A 14 -1.93 -4.07 -17.69
CA VAL A 14 -1.56 -4.32 -16.31
C VAL A 14 -0.95 -5.71 -16.18
N HIS A 15 0.26 -5.75 -15.60
CA HIS A 15 0.94 -6.98 -15.23
C HIS A 15 0.36 -7.54 -13.93
N THR A 16 -0.50 -8.56 -14.04
CA THR A 16 -1.15 -9.22 -12.89
C THR A 16 -0.14 -9.82 -11.90
N GLN A 17 1.00 -10.30 -12.39
CA GLN A 17 2.08 -10.81 -11.55
C GLN A 17 2.66 -9.78 -10.58
N ASN A 18 2.74 -8.51 -10.99
CA ASN A 18 3.23 -7.44 -10.11
C ASN A 18 2.26 -7.19 -8.95
N ILE A 19 0.95 -7.30 -9.23
CA ILE A 19 -0.10 -7.18 -8.21
C ILE A 19 -0.04 -8.37 -7.25
N GLU A 20 0.09 -9.59 -7.76
CA GLU A 20 0.21 -10.79 -6.93
C GLU A 20 1.47 -10.78 -6.05
N ARG A 21 2.60 -10.34 -6.62
CA ARG A 21 3.85 -10.18 -5.87
C ARG A 21 3.68 -9.15 -4.75
N LEU A 22 3.05 -8.02 -5.06
CA LEU A 22 2.76 -6.99 -4.07
C LEU A 22 1.88 -7.50 -2.92
N TRP A 23 0.83 -8.26 -3.25
CA TRP A 23 -0.06 -8.85 -2.24
C TRP A 23 0.66 -9.87 -1.36
N ARG A 24 1.60 -10.64 -1.93
CA ARG A 24 2.43 -11.57 -1.17
C ARG A 24 3.32 -10.84 -0.18
N ASP A 25 4.00 -9.79 -0.63
CA ASP A 25 4.91 -9.00 0.21
C ASP A 25 4.13 -8.32 1.35
N MET A 26 2.95 -7.74 1.06
CA MET A 26 2.08 -7.12 2.06
C MET A 26 1.62 -8.13 3.14
N LYS A 27 1.14 -9.31 2.74
CA LYS A 27 0.71 -10.35 3.70
C LYS A 27 1.85 -10.86 4.58
N GLY A 28 3.10 -10.74 4.14
CA GLY A 28 4.27 -11.09 4.96
C GLY A 28 4.47 -10.14 6.15
N VAL A 29 3.98 -8.90 6.04
CA VAL A 29 4.08 -7.87 7.09
C VAL A 29 2.90 -7.91 8.05
N LEU A 30 1.75 -8.45 7.62
CA LEU A 30 0.55 -8.52 8.46
C LEU A 30 0.74 -9.47 9.65
N PRO A 31 0.22 -9.13 10.84
CA PRO A 31 0.18 -10.05 11.97
C PRO A 31 -0.57 -11.34 11.60
N ARG A 32 -0.05 -12.50 11.99
CA ARG A 32 -0.67 -13.80 11.68
C ARG A 32 -1.89 -14.13 12.54
N TYR A 33 -2.01 -13.51 13.71
CA TYR A 33 -3.05 -13.78 14.70
C TYR A 33 -3.58 -12.47 15.29
N GLY A 34 -4.85 -12.48 15.75
CA GLY A 34 -5.45 -11.35 16.46
C GLY A 34 -5.84 -10.16 15.58
N THR A 35 -5.74 -10.27 14.26
CA THR A 35 -6.03 -9.17 13.34
C THR A 35 -7.54 -9.02 13.12
N SER A 36 -8.12 -7.94 13.63
CA SER A 36 -9.48 -7.54 13.24
C SER A 36 -9.49 -7.04 11.80
N LYS A 37 -10.54 -7.40 11.03
CA LYS A 37 -10.74 -6.91 9.65
C LYS A 37 -10.73 -5.38 9.56
N VAL A 38 -11.13 -4.71 10.64
CA VAL A 38 -11.16 -3.23 10.77
C VAL A 38 -9.75 -2.62 10.66
N HIS A 39 -8.70 -3.37 10.99
CA HIS A 39 -7.33 -2.86 10.94
C HIS A 39 -6.65 -3.04 9.58
N TYR A 40 -7.24 -3.78 8.63
CA TYR A 40 -6.61 -4.02 7.33
C TYR A 40 -6.31 -2.76 6.54
N GLU A 41 -7.20 -1.77 6.61
CA GLU A 41 -6.97 -0.48 5.96
C GLU A 41 -5.72 0.22 6.53
N HIS A 42 -5.57 0.22 7.85
CA HIS A 42 -4.43 0.81 8.53
C HIS A 42 -3.12 0.10 8.18
N TYR A 43 -3.12 -1.24 8.13
CA TYR A 43 -1.94 -1.98 7.73
C TYR A 43 -1.57 -1.79 6.25
N LEU A 44 -2.57 -1.68 5.37
CA LEU A 44 -2.34 -1.37 3.96
C LEU A 44 -1.73 0.02 3.81
N ALA A 45 -2.28 1.02 4.52
CA ALA A 45 -1.75 2.38 4.53
C ALA A 45 -0.30 2.40 5.07
N GLU A 46 -0.02 1.72 6.18
CA GLU A 46 1.33 1.60 6.74
C GLU A 46 2.30 0.92 5.77
N PHE A 47 1.88 -0.17 5.13
CA PHE A 47 2.70 -0.89 4.15
C PHE A 47 3.05 0.01 2.96
N MET A 48 2.05 0.70 2.39
CA MET A 48 2.27 1.64 1.29
C MET A 48 3.18 2.79 1.72
N PHE A 49 2.96 3.35 2.90
CA PHE A 49 3.78 4.43 3.45
C PHE A 49 5.25 4.01 3.59
N LYS A 50 5.51 2.87 4.23
CA LYS A 50 6.87 2.34 4.42
C LYS A 50 7.56 1.97 3.09
N ARG A 51 6.79 1.56 2.09
CA ARG A 51 7.31 1.21 0.76
C ARG A 51 7.71 2.43 -0.06
N ASN A 52 6.98 3.54 0.08
CA ASN A 52 7.23 4.76 -0.70
C ASN A 52 8.29 5.67 -0.08
N TYR A 53 8.53 5.57 1.24
CA TYR A 53 9.42 6.51 1.94
C TYR A 53 10.56 5.82 2.71
N PRO A 54 11.80 6.31 2.58
CA PRO A 54 12.96 5.79 3.28
C PRO A 54 12.84 6.03 4.79
N LEU A 55 13.39 5.11 5.60
CA LEU A 55 13.20 5.10 7.05
C LEU A 55 13.54 6.44 7.72
N GLN A 56 14.60 7.10 7.25
CA GLN A 56 15.12 8.34 7.81
C GLN A 56 14.17 9.52 7.65
N GLU A 57 13.35 9.53 6.59
CA GLU A 57 12.45 10.64 6.24
C GLU A 57 11.01 10.40 6.70
N ARG A 58 10.69 9.19 7.18
CA ARG A 58 9.30 8.79 7.49
C ARG A 58 8.63 9.69 8.51
N ILE A 59 9.33 10.12 9.56
CA ILE A 59 8.68 10.95 10.60
C ILE A 59 8.29 12.31 10.03
N ASP A 60 9.19 12.97 9.30
CA ASP A 60 8.93 14.28 8.72
C ASP A 60 7.80 14.20 7.68
N ILE A 61 7.87 13.21 6.79
CA ILE A 61 6.84 12.99 5.76
C ILE A 61 5.49 12.65 6.39
N PHE A 62 5.46 11.87 7.48
CA PHE A 62 4.23 11.57 8.20
C PHE A 62 3.57 12.86 8.70
N PHE A 63 4.33 13.74 9.34
CA PHE A 63 3.80 15.01 9.84
C PHE A 63 3.39 15.95 8.70
N ASP A 64 4.12 15.98 7.59
CA ASP A 64 3.73 16.75 6.40
C ASP A 64 2.40 16.27 5.82
N ILE A 65 2.21 14.96 5.71
CA ILE A 65 0.95 14.36 5.26
C ILE A 65 -0.17 14.76 6.24
N MET A 66 0.02 14.55 7.54
CA MET A 66 -0.96 14.90 8.56
C MET A 66 -1.31 16.39 8.53
N ALA A 67 -0.32 17.27 8.39
CA ALA A 67 -0.53 18.71 8.29
C ALA A 67 -1.37 19.07 7.07
N ARG A 68 -1.19 18.39 5.92
CA ARG A 68 -2.03 18.60 4.72
C ARG A 68 -3.46 18.08 4.91
N PHE A 69 -3.63 16.95 5.58
CA PHE A 69 -4.95 16.34 5.79
C PHE A 69 -5.78 17.11 6.81
N TYR A 70 -5.15 17.55 7.89
CA TYR A 70 -5.79 18.19 9.04
C TYR A 70 -5.45 19.69 9.15
N SER A 71 -5.02 20.32 8.04
CA SER A 71 -4.77 21.76 8.02
C SER A 71 -6.06 22.49 8.41
N PRO A 72 -6.05 23.34 9.46
CA PRO A 72 -7.23 24.09 9.87
C PRO A 72 -7.70 25.11 8.83
N TYR A 73 -6.92 25.33 7.77
CA TYR A 73 -7.22 26.25 6.67
C TYR A 73 -7.72 25.54 5.40
N ARG A 74 -7.99 24.24 5.45
CA ARG A 74 -8.43 23.49 4.26
C ARG A 74 -9.90 23.75 3.88
N ASP A 75 -10.70 24.24 4.82
CA ASP A 75 -12.14 24.46 4.69
C ASP A 75 -12.55 25.96 4.85
N GLN A 76 -11.61 26.91 4.70
CA GLN A 76 -11.87 28.35 4.61
C GLN A 76 -11.71 28.83 3.16
#